data_AF-A0A7Y9THY3-F1
#
_entry.id   AF-A0A7Y9THY3-F1
#
_cell.length_a   1.000
_cell.length_b   1.000
_cell.length_c   1.000
_cell.angle_alpha   90.00
_cell.angle_beta   90.00
_cell.angle_gamma   90.00
#
_symmetry.space_group_name_H-M   'P 1'
#
loop_
_entity.id
_entity.type
_entity.pdbx_description
1 polymer ?
#
loop_
_entity_poly.entity_id
_entity_poly.type
_entity_poly.pdbx_seq_one_letter_code
_entity_poly.pdbx_strand_id
1 'polypeptide(L)'
;MSNVTLYWLTETIHSSFRWYYENRKAPLQFGPDDFVKVPCAIVRFPKEDPFPPLEWIERGYNIQRWTEMPRGGHFAAAEEPELLAEDIRAFFRRFREIASPTP
;
A
#
# COMPACT_ATOMS: atom_id res chain seq x y z
N MET A 1 -14.05 18.86 -2.21
CA MET A 1 -13.65 19.82 -3.28
C MET A 1 -12.16 20.10 -3.30
N SER A 2 -11.44 20.06 -2.17
CA SER A 2 -10.00 20.35 -2.09
C SER A 2 -9.12 19.56 -3.07
N ASN A 3 -9.32 18.24 -3.21
CA ASN A 3 -8.53 17.42 -4.14
C ASN A 3 -8.73 17.85 -5.60
N VAL A 4 -9.97 18.11 -6.02
CA VAL A 4 -10.28 18.55 -7.39
C VAL A 4 -9.65 19.91 -7.67
N THR A 5 -9.75 20.85 -6.72
CA THR A 5 -9.10 22.16 -6.82
C THR A 5 -7.59 22.04 -6.94
N LEU A 6 -6.95 21.13 -6.20
CA LEU A 6 -5.51 20.89 -6.30
C LEU A 6 -5.11 20.43 -7.71
N TYR A 7 -5.82 19.47 -8.30
CA TYR A 7 -5.58 19.02 -9.67
C TYR A 7 -5.76 20.15 -10.69
N TRP A 8 -6.76 21.00 -10.50
CA TRP A 8 -7.04 22.14 -11.38
C TRP A 8 -5.95 23.21 -11.30
N LEU A 9 -5.64 23.70 -10.11
CA LEU A 9 -4.68 24.79 -9.90
C LEU A 9 -3.25 24.42 -10.31
N THR A 10 -2.91 23.14 -10.24
CA THR A 10 -1.58 22.64 -10.64
C THR A 10 -1.55 22.11 -12.07
N GLU A 11 -2.68 22.11 -12.78
CA GLU A 11 -2.81 21.57 -14.14
C GLU A 11 -2.35 20.10 -14.26
N THR A 12 -2.45 19.33 -13.17
CA THR A 12 -1.83 18.00 -13.09
C THR A 12 -2.69 16.86 -13.63
N ILE A 13 -3.93 17.13 -14.04
CA ILE A 13 -4.87 16.10 -14.50
C ILE A 13 -4.30 15.27 -15.66
N HIS A 14 -3.58 15.86 -16.62
CA HIS A 14 -3.01 15.09 -17.73
C HIS A 14 -1.79 14.28 -17.30
N SER A 15 -0.91 14.91 -16.49
CA SER A 15 0.33 14.28 -16.04
C SER A 15 0.10 13.06 -15.14
N SER A 16 -0.93 13.09 -14.28
CA SER A 16 -1.27 11.96 -13.41
C SER A 16 -1.81 10.75 -14.20
N PHE A 17 -2.54 11.00 -15.30
CA PHE A 17 -3.07 9.93 -16.16
C PHE A 17 -2.00 9.28 -17.04
N ARG A 18 -0.85 9.94 -17.27
CA ARG A 18 0.22 9.40 -18.12
C ARG A 18 0.68 8.01 -17.67
N TRP A 19 0.74 7.77 -16.35
CA TRP A 19 1.15 6.48 -15.82
C TRP A 19 0.26 5.33 -16.32
N TYR A 20 -1.05 5.53 -16.45
CA TYR A 20 -1.96 4.50 -17.00
C TYR A 20 -1.61 4.13 -18.44
N TYR A 21 -1.24 5.12 -19.26
CA TYR A 21 -0.85 4.89 -20.64
C TYR A 21 0.50 4.15 -20.75
N GLU A 22 1.49 4.54 -19.94
CA GLU A 22 2.80 3.87 -19.94
C GLU A 22 2.71 2.45 -19.36
N ASN A 23 1.98 2.27 -18.25
CA ASN A 23 1.76 0.95 -17.63
C ASN A 23 1.00 -0.01 -18.56
N ARG A 24 0.11 0.51 -19.42
CA ARG A 24 -0.54 -0.31 -20.45
C ARG A 24 0.45 -0.86 -21.49
N LYS A 25 1.53 -0.14 -21.80
CA LYS A 25 2.54 -0.57 -22.79
C LYS A 25 3.50 -1.61 -22.22
N ALA A 26 3.79 -1.53 -20.93
CA ALA A 26 4.68 -2.43 -20.22
C ALA A 26 4.02 -2.82 -18.89
N PRO A 27 3.04 -3.74 -18.92
CA PRO A 27 2.39 -4.19 -17.69
C PRO A 27 3.42 -4.86 -16.78
N LEU A 28 3.24 -4.70 -15.47
CA LEU A 28 4.06 -5.39 -14.47
C LEU A 28 3.98 -6.91 -14.70
N GLN A 29 5.14 -7.53 -14.93
CA GLN A 29 5.29 -8.98 -15.03
C GLN A 29 6.18 -9.42 -13.89
N PHE A 30 5.64 -10.26 -13.00
CA PHE A 30 6.45 -10.91 -11.98
C PHE A 30 7.12 -12.13 -12.61
N GLY A 31 8.45 -12.11 -12.67
CA GLY A 31 9.25 -13.28 -12.99
C GLY A 31 9.26 -14.31 -11.84
N PRO A 32 9.73 -15.54 -12.09
CA PRO A 32 9.81 -16.59 -11.07
C PRO A 32 10.67 -16.23 -9.86
N ASP A 33 11.67 -15.37 -10.08
CA ASP A 33 12.64 -14.94 -9.06
C ASP A 33 12.34 -13.55 -8.48
N ASP A 34 11.26 -12.89 -8.92
CA ASP A 34 10.89 -11.55 -8.47
C ASP A 34 10.21 -11.63 -7.10
N PHE A 35 11.02 -11.42 -6.06
CA PHE A 35 10.58 -11.44 -4.67
C PHE A 35 11.10 -10.23 -3.89
N VAL A 36 10.18 -9.50 -3.25
CA VAL A 36 10.50 -8.38 -2.36
C VAL A 36 10.97 -8.93 -1.02
N LYS A 37 12.30 -8.96 -0.85
CA LYS A 37 12.97 -9.47 0.37
C LYS A 37 12.77 -8.58 1.60
N VAL A 38 12.53 -7.29 1.38
CA VAL A 38 12.33 -6.31 2.46
C VAL A 38 11.04 -6.65 3.22
N PRO A 39 11.05 -6.65 4.57
CA PRO A 39 9.85 -6.84 5.37
C PRO A 39 8.68 -5.95 4.92
N CYS A 40 7.54 -6.56 4.65
CA CYS A 40 6.34 -5.88 4.18
C CYS A 40 5.16 -6.13 5.15
N ALA A 41 4.31 -5.12 5.33
CA ALA A 41 3.02 -5.25 5.99
C ALA A 41 1.92 -4.90 5.02
N ILE A 42 0.81 -5.63 5.11
CA ILE A 42 -0.36 -5.42 4.26
C ILE A 42 -1.60 -5.32 5.14
N VAL A 43 -2.34 -4.26 4.90
CA VAL A 43 -3.65 -4.01 5.50
C VAL A 43 -4.71 -4.17 4.43
N ARG A 44 -5.72 -5.00 4.70
CA ARG A 44 -6.83 -5.30 3.80
C ARG A 44 -8.10 -4.64 4.34
N PHE A 45 -8.61 -3.66 3.59
CA PHE A 45 -9.89 -3.00 3.87
C PHE A 45 -11.04 -3.74 3.16
N PRO A 46 -12.23 -3.83 3.77
CA PRO A 46 -13.30 -4.69 3.26
C PRO A 46 -13.94 -4.18 1.96
N LYS A 47 -13.81 -2.90 1.63
CA LYS A 47 -14.31 -2.31 0.36
C LYS A 47 -13.20 -1.98 -0.64
N GLU A 48 -12.00 -2.52 -0.45
CA GLU A 48 -10.94 -2.48 -1.44
C GLU A 48 -11.14 -3.66 -2.41
N ASP A 49 -11.73 -3.39 -3.56
CA ASP A 49 -11.99 -4.39 -4.60
C ASP A 49 -11.49 -3.90 -5.97
N PRO A 50 -10.79 -4.75 -6.75
CA PRO A 50 -10.42 -6.14 -6.46
C PRO A 50 -9.14 -6.26 -5.61
N PHE A 51 -9.16 -7.10 -4.58
CA PHE A 51 -7.96 -7.43 -3.79
C PHE A 51 -7.46 -8.86 -4.09
N PRO A 52 -6.17 -9.06 -4.42
CA PRO A 52 -5.65 -10.39 -4.68
C PRO A 52 -5.64 -11.26 -3.42
N PRO A 53 -5.82 -12.59 -3.54
CA PRO A 53 -5.77 -13.49 -2.39
C PRO A 53 -4.36 -13.51 -1.77
N LEU A 54 -4.29 -13.73 -0.45
CA LEU A 54 -3.05 -13.74 0.32
C LEU A 54 -1.97 -14.66 -0.29
N GLU A 55 -2.36 -15.84 -0.75
CA GLU A 55 -1.45 -16.81 -1.37
C GLU A 55 -0.71 -16.27 -2.60
N TRP A 56 -1.30 -15.32 -3.34
CA TRP A 56 -0.64 -14.70 -4.51
C TRP A 56 0.37 -13.65 -4.07
N ILE A 57 0.06 -12.95 -2.99
CA ILE A 57 0.90 -11.88 -2.46
C ILE A 57 2.12 -12.49 -1.75
N GLU A 58 1.94 -13.58 -1.00
CA GLU A 58 3.03 -14.30 -0.32
C GLU A 58 4.08 -14.83 -1.30
N ARG A 59 3.72 -15.08 -2.57
CA ARG A 59 4.67 -15.48 -3.61
C ARG A 59 5.61 -14.37 -4.06
N GLY A 60 5.22 -13.11 -3.89
CA GLY A 60 5.99 -11.95 -4.36
C GLY A 60 6.59 -11.10 -3.24
N TYR A 61 6.14 -11.24 -2.00
CA TYR A 61 6.49 -10.34 -0.90
C TYR A 61 6.83 -11.08 0.40
N ASN A 62 7.86 -10.59 1.10
CA ASN A 62 8.16 -10.98 2.47
C ASN A 62 7.15 -10.36 3.45
N ILE A 63 5.94 -10.90 3.51
CA ILE A 63 4.87 -10.41 4.39
C ILE A 63 5.21 -10.80 5.83
N GLN A 64 5.38 -9.79 6.69
CA GLN A 64 5.63 -9.92 8.13
C GLN A 64 4.39 -9.59 8.97
N ARG A 65 3.39 -8.96 8.36
CA ARG A 65 2.12 -8.62 9.00
C ARG A 65 1.01 -8.56 7.95
N TRP A 66 -0.07 -9.28 8.22
CA TRP A 66 -1.33 -9.19 7.50
C TRP A 66 -2.40 -8.72 8.48
N THR A 67 -3.23 -7.75 8.10
CA THR A 67 -4.29 -7.23 8.97
C THR A 67 -5.55 -6.99 8.17
N GLU A 68 -6.64 -7.63 8.58
CA GLU A 68 -7.98 -7.39 8.02
C GLU A 68 -8.68 -6.33 8.85
N MET A 69 -9.09 -5.24 8.19
CA MET A 69 -9.75 -4.13 8.85
C MET A 69 -11.26 -4.34 8.91
N PRO A 70 -11.93 -3.89 9.99
CA PRO A 70 -13.38 -4.10 10.15
C PRO A 70 -14.23 -3.23 9.22
N ARG A 71 -13.69 -2.13 8.68
CA ARG A 71 -14.39 -1.15 7.84
C ARG A 71 -13.39 -0.30 7.05
N GLY A 72 -13.89 0.46 6.07
CA GLY A 72 -13.13 1.30 5.14
C GLY A 72 -12.99 0.69 3.74
N GLY A 73 -12.47 1.47 2.81
CA GLY A 73 -12.29 1.08 1.40
C GLY A 73 -11.00 1.62 0.79
N HIS A 74 -11.09 1.96 -0.50
CA HIS A 74 -9.94 2.32 -1.32
C HIS A 74 -9.14 3.52 -0.81
N PHE A 75 -9.84 4.49 -0.20
CA PHE A 75 -9.19 5.67 0.36
C PHE A 75 -8.98 5.52 1.86
N ALA A 76 -8.37 4.41 2.30
CA ALA A 76 -8.14 4.07 3.70
C ALA A 76 -7.62 5.23 4.57
N ALA A 77 -6.66 6.01 4.06
CA ALA A 77 -6.08 7.15 4.78
C ALA A 77 -7.08 8.32 4.99
N ALA A 78 -8.08 8.46 4.13
CA ALA A 78 -9.12 9.47 4.23
C ALA A 78 -10.38 8.96 4.94
N GLU A 79 -10.70 7.67 4.78
CA GLU A 79 -11.89 7.04 5.36
C GLU A 79 -11.68 6.60 6.81
N GLU A 80 -10.54 5.98 7.11
CA GLU A 80 -10.23 5.39 8.43
C GLU A 80 -8.77 5.69 8.84
N PRO A 81 -8.42 6.98 9.02
CA PRO A 81 -7.04 7.40 9.28
C PRO A 81 -6.46 6.77 10.54
N GLU A 82 -7.24 6.61 11.60
CA GLU A 82 -6.78 6.00 12.85
C GLU A 82 -6.45 4.53 12.68
N LEU A 83 -7.32 3.76 12.02
CA LEU A 83 -7.10 2.33 11.77
C LEU A 83 -5.83 2.11 10.94
N LEU A 84 -5.64 2.90 9.88
CA LEU A 84 -4.44 2.83 9.06
C LEU A 84 -3.19 3.23 9.86
N ALA A 85 -3.25 4.34 10.62
CA ALA A 85 -2.11 4.83 11.38
C ALA A 85 -1.69 3.86 12.49
N GLU A 86 -2.64 3.22 13.16
CA GLU A 86 -2.38 2.22 14.18
C GLU A 86 -1.64 1.00 13.61
N ASP A 87 -2.05 0.53 12.43
CA ASP A 87 -1.40 -0.60 11.76
C ASP A 87 0.04 -0.29 11.35
N ILE A 88 0.25 0.88 10.73
CA ILE A 88 1.60 1.39 10.39
C ILE A 88 2.47 1.46 11.65
N ARG A 89 1.96 2.05 12.73
CA ARG A 89 2.69 2.14 14.00
C ARG A 89 2.99 0.77 14.59
N ALA A 90 2.05 -0.17 14.54
CA ALA A 90 2.25 -1.53 15.02
C ALA A 90 3.36 -2.25 14.26
N PHE A 91 3.40 -2.12 12.92
CA PHE A 91 4.45 -2.69 12.09
C PHE A 91 5.84 -2.10 12.42
N PHE A 92 5.96 -0.78 12.45
CA PHE A 92 7.26 -0.13 12.64
C PHE A 92 7.80 -0.21 14.08
N ARG A 93 6.93 -0.37 15.09
CA ARG A 93 7.37 -0.56 16.49
C ARG A 93 8.34 -1.73 16.64
N ARG A 94 8.09 -2.85 15.93
CA ARG A 94 8.97 -4.03 15.92
C ARG A 94 10.39 -3.72 15.46
N PHE A 95 10.55 -2.85 14.47
CA PHE A 95 11.88 -2.51 13.94
C PHE A 95 12.64 -1.49 14.80
N ARG A 96 11.93 -0.69 15.61
CA ARG A 96 12.55 0.26 16.53
C ARG A 96 13.25 -0.45 17.69
N GLU A 97 12.67 -1.53 18.20
CA GLU A 97 13.25 -2.33 19.30
C GLU A 97 14.50 -3.11 18.85
N ILE A 98 14.55 -3.52 17.58
CA ILE A 98 15.71 -4.19 16.98
C ILE A 98 16.87 -3.20 16.75
N ALA A 99 16.58 -1.92 16.57
CA ALA A 99 17.57 -0.88 16.29
C ALA A 99 18.23 -0.27 17.54
N SER A 100 17.74 -0.56 18.75
CA SER A 100 18.41 -0.16 20.00
C SER A 100 19.67 -1.00 20.21
N PRO A 101 20.90 -0.43 20.14
CA PRO A 101 22.08 -1.12 20.59
C PRO A 101 21.99 -1.29 22.11
N THR A 102 22.39 -2.47 22.60
CA THR A 102 22.66 -2.74 24.02
C THR A 102 23.65 -1.69 24.55
N PRO A 103 23.52 -1.19 25.81
CA PRO A 103 24.35 -0.11 26.35
C PRO A 103 25.85 -0.36 26.30
#